data_AF-A0A9X3ZVA1-F1
#
_entry.id   AF-A0A9X3ZVA1-F1
#
_cell.length_a   1.000
_cell.length_b   1.000
_cell.length_c   1.000
_cell.angle_alpha   90.00
_cell.angle_beta   90.00
_cell.angle_gamma   90.00
#
_symmetry.space_group_name_H-M   'P 1'
#
loop_
_entity.id
_entity.type
_entity.pdbx_description
1 polymer ?
#
loop_
_entity_poly.entity_id
_entity_poly.type
_entity_poly.pdbx_seq_one_letter_code
_entity_poly.pdbx_strand_id
1 'polypeptide(L)'
;MSRPFPARAPHHDSAPLTATWMFWGLVVPLIFYAARMVDVLARTDIPFDSLYTYLPLARQLLEDSSRLFDHPDSYKVAPGAVVYMALAGANPVAVKTANLAISLTAMVLTFDAARRMGGRVAAVAAGWLYALPHMLVEAGATLMGESPFIFVVAVWLWATGCAAQPRAVPAAASGRAPRPSAAQVGAVVLAGLALASATLTRATYMYWLPFAVVAFLVAAWRLRGDARGAAVRIAVIHLIATLLVGAYMVRQNEAFGRPMVATGSGAALYFGSNPVLSGYEPPFFGLAHDESTIVGGTAGHLSMEGDRRLMEVAKTMLRELPTGELMKMYVRKLGAVLFFSRAHLDWHVMNDRAWRVVLVLLAVLGFWGSRRHLMGWVVGGAAAYQCAVHVPVLYNPRYSISALDILFVLLAAQGVAWLWSRPRRRVAVPCAFAAVLAGIAIGAYHQRHSRALLPDFALIPPRAVAIADGNDLHTAGWDGDPFRAPARMVGGTATVEWAPAEPPPQDMITLVHLGMPRFEGRCNRVWLFQRRADGAERSALIRLAGLRQGQDINWGMHHVILPEGGARRILLRFECDPGTLMQFDVMGLYQASPGRHFRQQALGE
;
A
#
# COMPACT_ATOMS: atom_id res chain seq x y z
N MET A 1 37.21 -4.54 25.37
CA MET A 1 36.15 -4.62 26.39
C MET A 1 35.72 -3.20 26.79
N SER A 2 34.74 -2.63 26.11
CA SER A 2 34.20 -1.30 26.40
C SER A 2 33.17 -1.39 27.53
N ARG A 3 33.33 -0.57 28.58
CA ARG A 3 32.38 -0.47 29.70
C ARG A 3 30.98 -0.15 29.15
N PRO A 4 29.92 -0.87 29.55
CA PRO A 4 28.57 -0.49 29.17
C PRO A 4 28.25 0.85 29.84
N PHE A 5 27.95 1.87 29.04
CA PHE A 5 27.40 3.14 29.50
C PHE A 5 26.25 2.87 30.49
N PRO A 6 26.23 3.47 31.70
CA PRO A 6 25.07 3.38 32.57
C PRO A 6 23.92 4.11 31.87
N ALA A 7 23.04 3.32 31.26
CA ALA A 7 21.82 3.82 30.68
C ALA A 7 20.93 4.27 31.83
N ARG A 8 20.86 5.58 32.12
CA ARG A 8 19.64 6.14 32.69
C ARG A 8 18.53 5.74 31.72
N ALA A 9 17.71 4.78 32.12
CA ALA A 9 16.49 4.44 31.42
C ALA A 9 15.71 5.75 31.27
N PRO A 10 15.12 6.05 30.10
CA PRO A 10 14.20 7.17 29.99
C PRO A 10 13.18 7.01 31.11
N HIS A 11 12.92 8.09 31.86
CA HIS A 11 11.89 8.12 32.90
C HIS A 11 10.58 7.63 32.27
N HIS A 12 10.24 6.36 32.49
CA HIS A 12 8.89 5.90 32.25
C HIS A 12 8.06 6.65 33.28
N ASP A 13 7.25 7.57 32.78
CA ASP A 13 6.22 8.24 33.56
C ASP A 13 5.24 7.15 34.00
N SER A 14 5.49 6.57 35.16
CA SER A 14 4.72 5.48 35.77
C SER A 14 3.43 5.98 36.39
N ALA A 15 3.12 7.27 36.24
CA ALA A 15 1.87 7.85 36.70
C ALA A 15 0.68 7.12 36.05
N PRO A 16 -0.36 6.78 36.84
CA PRO A 16 -1.56 6.17 36.29
C PRO A 16 -2.24 7.10 35.28
N LEU A 17 -2.97 6.52 34.32
CA LEU A 17 -3.83 7.30 33.45
C LEU A 17 -4.95 7.93 34.28
N THR A 18 -5.04 9.26 34.26
CA THR A 18 -6.19 9.95 34.86
C THR A 18 -7.38 9.89 33.91
N ALA A 19 -8.59 10.12 34.43
CA ALA A 19 -9.80 10.24 33.62
C ALA A 19 -9.65 11.24 32.48
N THR A 20 -8.96 12.37 32.73
CA THR A 20 -8.66 13.39 31.71
C THR A 20 -7.82 12.85 30.56
N TRP A 21 -6.77 12.05 30.84
CA TRP A 21 -5.94 11.45 29.80
C TRP A 21 -6.69 10.40 28.99
N MET A 22 -7.56 9.61 29.63
CA MET A 22 -8.43 8.66 28.92
C MET A 22 -9.47 9.37 28.05
N PHE A 23 -10.09 10.43 28.57
CA PHE A 23 -11.08 11.18 27.82
C PHE A 23 -10.48 11.81 26.55
N TRP A 24 -9.40 12.58 26.70
CA TRP A 24 -8.78 13.28 25.56
C TRP A 24 -7.91 12.40 24.67
N GLY A 25 -7.38 11.30 25.19
CA GLY A 25 -6.48 10.40 24.46
C GLY A 25 -7.15 9.19 23.83
N LEU A 26 -8.36 8.81 24.29
CA LEU A 26 -9.06 7.62 23.80
C LEU A 26 -10.53 7.91 23.45
N VAL A 27 -11.32 8.46 24.37
CA VAL A 27 -12.76 8.64 24.16
C VAL A 27 -13.06 9.63 23.03
N VAL A 28 -12.45 10.81 23.05
CA VAL A 28 -12.65 11.81 21.99
C VAL A 28 -12.15 11.31 20.64
N PRO A 29 -10.94 10.73 20.51
CA PRO A 29 -10.51 10.08 19.26
C PRO A 29 -11.45 8.95 18.80
N LEU A 30 -12.03 8.15 19.70
CA LEU A 30 -12.99 7.08 19.33
C LEU A 30 -14.24 7.67 18.69
N ILE A 31 -14.82 8.70 19.30
CA ILE A 31 -16.01 9.39 18.79
C ILE A 31 -15.69 10.01 17.43
N PHE A 32 -14.56 10.71 17.32
CA PHE A 32 -14.13 11.32 16.06
C PHE A 32 -13.93 10.29 14.94
N TYR A 33 -13.24 9.19 15.25
CA TYR A 33 -12.99 8.10 14.31
C TYR A 33 -14.29 7.43 13.86
N ALA A 34 -15.18 7.09 14.81
CA ALA A 34 -16.49 6.50 14.51
C ALA A 34 -17.35 7.43 13.65
N ALA A 35 -17.41 8.72 13.97
CA ALA A 35 -18.16 9.71 13.21
C ALA A 35 -17.68 9.78 11.74
N ARG A 36 -16.37 9.72 11.51
CA ARG A 36 -15.80 9.72 10.15
C ARG A 36 -16.02 8.42 9.38
N MET A 37 -16.21 7.30 10.08
CA MET A 37 -16.52 6.02 9.43
C MET A 37 -17.95 5.98 8.88
N VAL A 38 -18.86 6.84 9.35
CA VAL A 38 -20.29 6.84 8.94
C VAL A 38 -20.42 6.93 7.42
N ASP A 39 -19.68 7.83 6.78
CA ASP A 39 -19.74 7.99 5.31
C ASP A 39 -19.32 6.71 4.58
N VAL A 40 -18.30 6.01 5.08
CA VAL A 40 -17.80 4.77 4.48
C VAL A 40 -18.77 3.60 4.73
N LEU A 41 -19.43 3.59 5.89
CA LEU A 41 -20.43 2.58 6.24
C LEU A 41 -21.71 2.75 5.41
N ALA A 42 -22.11 4.00 5.13
CA ALA A 42 -23.30 4.34 4.36
C ALA A 42 -23.19 4.05 2.85
N ARG A 43 -21.97 3.94 2.32
CA ARG A 43 -21.71 3.54 0.93
C ARG A 43 -22.39 2.19 0.62
N THR A 44 -23.12 2.08 -0.47
CA THR A 44 -23.81 0.83 -0.87
C THR A 44 -22.98 -0.03 -1.83
N ASP A 45 -21.94 0.54 -2.43
CA ASP A 45 -21.03 -0.18 -3.31
C ASP A 45 -20.25 -1.25 -2.54
N ILE A 46 -20.07 -2.39 -3.21
CA ILE A 46 -19.26 -3.51 -2.73
C ILE A 46 -17.98 -3.50 -3.56
N PRO A 47 -16.79 -3.44 -2.92
CA PRO A 47 -15.53 -3.54 -3.64
C PRO A 47 -15.44 -4.79 -4.52
N PHE A 48 -14.77 -4.67 -5.66
CA PHE A 48 -14.64 -5.74 -6.65
C PHE A 48 -14.21 -7.08 -6.05
N ASP A 49 -13.07 -7.12 -5.32
CA ASP A 49 -12.56 -8.35 -4.69
C ASP A 49 -13.60 -8.99 -3.76
N SER A 50 -14.39 -8.18 -3.07
CA SER A 50 -15.36 -8.68 -2.11
C SER A 50 -16.61 -9.21 -2.79
N LEU A 51 -17.06 -8.53 -3.84
CA LEU A 51 -18.20 -8.94 -4.63
C LEU A 51 -17.92 -10.24 -5.39
N TYR A 52 -16.75 -10.35 -6.03
CA TYR A 52 -16.42 -11.44 -6.95
C TYR A 52 -15.57 -12.54 -6.32
N THR A 53 -15.02 -12.36 -5.11
CA THR A 53 -14.15 -13.38 -4.49
C THR A 53 -14.48 -13.63 -3.02
N TYR A 54 -14.36 -12.64 -2.13
CA TYR A 54 -14.48 -12.91 -0.69
C TYR A 54 -15.88 -13.37 -0.26
N LEU A 55 -16.94 -12.66 -0.66
CA LEU A 55 -18.33 -13.00 -0.26
C LEU A 55 -18.80 -14.33 -0.85
N PRO A 56 -18.56 -14.65 -2.15
CA PRO A 56 -18.86 -15.98 -2.68
C PRO A 56 -18.19 -17.12 -1.91
N LEU A 57 -16.88 -17.00 -1.63
CA LEU A 57 -16.15 -18.02 -0.85
C LEU A 57 -16.65 -18.11 0.59
N ALA A 58 -17.06 -16.98 1.19
CA ALA A 58 -17.60 -16.97 2.55
C ALA A 58 -18.96 -17.68 2.62
N ARG A 59 -19.82 -17.55 1.59
CA ARG A 59 -21.07 -18.30 1.49
C ARG A 59 -20.80 -19.79 1.32
N GLN A 60 -19.87 -20.14 0.44
CA GLN A 60 -19.46 -21.54 0.26
C GLN A 60 -18.91 -22.15 1.57
N LEU A 61 -18.15 -21.39 2.36
CA LEU A 61 -17.69 -21.83 3.68
C LEU A 61 -18.83 -22.12 4.65
N LEU A 62 -19.91 -21.32 4.61
CA LEU A 62 -21.10 -21.50 5.45
C LEU A 62 -21.96 -22.67 5.00
N GLU A 63 -22.00 -22.96 3.70
CA GLU A 63 -22.75 -24.07 3.12
C GLU A 63 -22.04 -25.41 3.32
N ASP A 64 -20.75 -25.49 2.96
CA ASP A 64 -19.96 -26.72 3.00
C ASP A 64 -18.46 -26.42 3.18
N SER A 65 -18.03 -26.39 4.44
CA SER A 65 -16.66 -26.04 4.80
C SER A 65 -15.61 -27.01 4.28
N SER A 66 -15.89 -28.32 4.25
CA SER A 66 -14.91 -29.32 3.78
C SER A 66 -14.68 -29.15 2.28
N ARG A 67 -15.77 -29.03 1.52
CA ARG A 67 -15.73 -28.80 0.08
C ARG A 67 -14.97 -27.54 -0.31
N LEU A 68 -15.11 -26.44 0.43
CA LEU A 68 -14.36 -25.22 0.12
C LEU A 68 -12.85 -25.46 0.23
N PHE A 69 -12.37 -26.03 1.33
CA PHE A 69 -10.94 -26.16 1.56
C PHE A 69 -10.29 -27.27 0.72
N ASP A 70 -11.08 -28.16 0.12
CA ASP A 70 -10.61 -29.13 -0.87
C ASP A 70 -10.72 -28.59 -2.31
N HIS A 71 -11.33 -27.41 -2.49
CA HIS A 71 -11.45 -26.76 -3.80
C HIS A 71 -10.27 -25.79 -4.07
N PRO A 72 -9.71 -25.77 -5.29
CA PRO A 72 -8.61 -24.88 -5.66
C PRO A 72 -8.87 -23.39 -5.43
N ASP A 73 -10.14 -22.96 -5.49
CA ASP A 73 -10.51 -21.56 -5.28
C ASP A 73 -10.22 -21.06 -3.86
N SER A 74 -10.04 -21.97 -2.89
CA SER A 74 -9.58 -21.60 -1.55
C SER A 74 -8.18 -20.96 -1.54
N TYR A 75 -7.38 -21.10 -2.62
CA TYR A 75 -6.08 -20.43 -2.78
C TYR A 75 -6.17 -18.99 -3.20
N LYS A 76 -7.28 -18.58 -3.85
CA LYS A 76 -7.38 -17.28 -4.51
C LYS A 76 -7.03 -16.14 -3.55
N VAL A 77 -7.35 -16.33 -2.27
CA VAL A 77 -7.24 -15.35 -1.21
C VAL A 77 -6.83 -16.03 0.10
N ALA A 78 -6.20 -15.27 0.99
CA ALA A 78 -5.83 -15.80 2.30
C ALA A 78 -7.09 -16.11 3.13
N PRO A 79 -7.14 -17.26 3.85
CA PRO A 79 -8.37 -17.80 4.42
C PRO A 79 -9.01 -16.85 5.45
N GLY A 80 -8.21 -16.07 6.18
CA GLY A 80 -8.70 -15.14 7.18
C GLY A 80 -9.64 -14.09 6.60
N ALA A 81 -9.45 -13.66 5.35
CA ALA A 81 -10.33 -12.72 4.65
C ALA A 81 -11.70 -13.34 4.31
N VAL A 82 -11.80 -14.66 4.18
CA VAL A 82 -13.06 -15.38 3.92
C VAL A 82 -13.75 -15.73 5.23
N VAL A 83 -13.00 -16.29 6.18
CA VAL A 83 -13.51 -16.76 7.47
C VAL A 83 -14.19 -15.64 8.25
N TYR A 84 -13.60 -14.43 8.30
CA TYR A 84 -14.22 -13.34 9.07
C TYR A 84 -15.55 -12.87 8.44
N MET A 85 -15.67 -12.88 7.11
CA MET A 85 -16.92 -12.55 6.44
C MET A 85 -17.97 -13.63 6.70
N ALA A 86 -17.57 -14.90 6.70
CA ALA A 86 -18.44 -16.01 7.05
C ALA A 86 -18.95 -15.93 8.50
N LEU A 87 -18.09 -15.54 9.45
CA LEU A 87 -18.50 -15.29 10.85
C LEU A 87 -19.56 -14.18 10.96
N ALA A 88 -19.59 -13.24 10.01
CA ALA A 88 -20.63 -12.22 9.88
C ALA A 88 -21.78 -12.63 8.93
N GLY A 89 -21.93 -13.93 8.65
CA GLY A 89 -23.00 -14.49 7.83
C GLY A 89 -22.92 -14.16 6.33
N ALA A 90 -21.73 -13.77 5.83
CA ALA A 90 -21.52 -13.27 4.46
C ALA A 90 -22.50 -12.14 4.06
N ASN A 91 -23.00 -11.41 5.06
CA ASN A 91 -23.92 -10.29 4.88
C ASN A 91 -23.12 -8.98 4.86
N PRO A 92 -23.19 -8.18 3.77
CA PRO A 92 -22.40 -6.95 3.67
C PRO A 92 -22.59 -5.95 4.80
N VAL A 93 -23.80 -5.80 5.31
CA VAL A 93 -24.12 -4.89 6.42
C VAL A 93 -23.52 -5.41 7.72
N ALA A 94 -23.69 -6.70 8.01
CA ALA A 94 -23.11 -7.32 9.20
C ALA A 94 -21.57 -7.26 9.18
N VAL A 95 -20.94 -7.49 8.02
CA VAL A 95 -19.48 -7.36 7.85
C VAL A 95 -19.02 -5.91 8.11
N LYS A 96 -19.72 -4.91 7.59
CA LYS A 96 -19.42 -3.49 7.84
C LYS A 96 -19.58 -3.12 9.32
N THR A 97 -20.62 -3.61 9.98
CA THR A 97 -20.82 -3.43 11.43
C THR A 97 -19.70 -4.09 12.25
N ALA A 98 -19.28 -5.30 11.88
CA ALA A 98 -18.15 -5.97 12.50
C ALA A 98 -16.84 -5.18 12.29
N ASN A 99 -16.61 -4.68 11.08
CA ASN A 99 -15.48 -3.83 10.72
C ASN A 99 -15.39 -2.55 11.57
N LEU A 100 -16.53 -1.90 11.84
CA LEU A 100 -16.59 -0.77 12.77
C LEU A 100 -16.14 -1.20 14.17
N ALA A 101 -16.72 -2.26 14.72
CA ALA A 101 -16.43 -2.73 16.08
C ALA A 101 -14.96 -3.12 16.27
N ILE A 102 -14.39 -3.90 15.32
CA ILE A 102 -12.99 -4.32 15.39
C ILE A 102 -12.03 -3.16 15.16
N SER A 103 -12.38 -2.16 14.34
CA SER A 103 -11.53 -0.97 14.15
C SER A 103 -11.48 -0.08 15.37
N LEU A 104 -12.61 0.14 16.05
CA LEU A 104 -12.65 0.86 17.32
C LEU A 104 -11.83 0.13 18.39
N THR A 105 -11.95 -1.19 18.45
CA THR A 105 -11.16 -2.03 19.35
C THR A 105 -9.67 -1.96 19.02
N ALA A 106 -9.30 -1.98 17.74
CA ALA A 106 -7.92 -1.85 17.29
C ALA A 106 -7.29 -0.53 17.77
N MET A 107 -8.06 0.58 17.77
CA MET A 107 -7.58 1.85 18.30
C MET A 107 -7.36 1.80 19.82
N VAL A 108 -8.26 1.17 20.58
CA VAL A 108 -8.10 0.96 22.04
C VAL A 108 -6.83 0.14 22.33
N LEU A 109 -6.61 -0.94 21.58
CA LEU A 109 -5.43 -1.79 21.72
C LEU A 109 -4.15 -1.04 21.36
N THR A 110 -4.18 -0.22 20.30
CA THR A 110 -3.06 0.62 19.87
C THR A 110 -2.73 1.68 20.93
N PHE A 111 -3.74 2.32 21.51
CA PHE A 111 -3.60 3.25 22.63
C PHE A 111 -2.90 2.59 23.83
N ASP A 112 -3.36 1.40 24.25
CA ASP A 112 -2.78 0.70 25.40
C ASP A 112 -1.37 0.14 25.08
N ALA A 113 -1.13 -0.33 23.86
CA ALA A 113 0.20 -0.75 23.41
C ALA A 113 1.20 0.43 23.47
N ALA A 114 0.80 1.60 22.95
CA ALA A 114 1.62 2.80 23.01
C ALA A 114 1.88 3.25 24.45
N ARG A 115 0.87 3.16 25.32
CA ARG A 115 1.01 3.43 26.77
C ARG A 115 2.06 2.55 27.42
N ARG A 116 2.05 1.24 27.12
CA ARG A 116 3.03 0.29 27.68
C ARG A 116 4.44 0.52 27.17
N MET A 117 4.57 1.02 25.94
CA MET A 117 5.86 1.32 25.32
C MET A 117 6.46 2.66 25.77
N GLY A 118 5.63 3.71 25.91
CA GLY A 118 6.09 5.09 26.05
C GLY A 118 5.36 5.94 27.10
N GLY A 119 4.48 5.34 27.90
CA GLY A 119 3.69 6.02 28.92
C GLY A 119 2.48 6.78 28.38
N ARG A 120 1.85 7.58 29.25
CA ARG A 120 0.59 8.29 28.97
C ARG A 120 0.62 9.19 27.73
N VAL A 121 1.73 9.88 27.48
CA VAL A 121 1.87 10.79 26.33
C VAL A 121 1.86 10.01 25.03
N ALA A 122 2.53 8.86 24.97
CA ALA A 122 2.48 7.98 23.81
C ALA A 122 1.06 7.44 23.59
N ALA A 123 0.34 7.10 24.66
CA ALA A 123 -1.05 6.64 24.55
C ALA A 123 -1.93 7.67 23.85
N VAL A 124 -1.92 8.92 24.34
CA VAL A 124 -2.73 10.01 23.78
C VAL A 124 -2.32 10.34 22.35
N ALA A 125 -1.01 10.37 22.07
CA ALA A 125 -0.53 10.57 20.71
C ALA A 125 -1.02 9.45 19.77
N ALA A 126 -0.99 8.18 20.21
CA ALA A 126 -1.45 7.06 19.41
C ALA A 126 -2.94 7.15 19.07
N GLY A 127 -3.80 7.54 20.02
CA GLY A 127 -5.23 7.71 19.76
C GLY A 127 -5.50 8.73 18.65
N TRP A 128 -4.87 9.90 18.69
CA TRP A 128 -5.04 10.92 17.66
C TRP A 128 -4.36 10.56 16.34
N LEU A 129 -3.13 10.02 16.37
CA LEU A 129 -2.42 9.61 15.16
C LEU A 129 -3.09 8.45 14.44
N TYR A 130 -3.89 7.64 15.14
CA TYR A 130 -4.76 6.62 14.54
C TYR A 130 -6.03 7.23 13.95
N ALA A 131 -6.67 8.17 14.65
CA ALA A 131 -7.99 8.70 14.28
C ALA A 131 -7.96 9.75 13.14
N LEU A 132 -6.83 10.45 12.96
CA LEU A 132 -6.71 11.56 12.00
C LEU A 132 -6.48 11.14 10.54
N PRO A 133 -5.67 10.12 10.20
CA PRO A 133 -5.47 9.73 8.81
C PRO A 133 -6.77 9.24 8.15
N HIS A 134 -7.13 9.84 7.00
CA HIS A 134 -8.34 9.46 6.25
C HIS A 134 -8.29 8.00 5.79
N MET A 135 -7.13 7.54 5.32
CA MET A 135 -6.97 6.18 4.81
C MET A 135 -7.16 5.08 5.86
N LEU A 136 -6.84 5.33 7.14
CA LEU A 136 -7.14 4.37 8.20
C LEU A 136 -8.65 4.25 8.44
N VAL A 137 -9.38 5.37 8.37
CA VAL A 137 -10.85 5.39 8.46
C VAL A 137 -11.46 4.57 7.32
N GLU A 138 -11.02 4.78 6.08
CA GLU A 138 -11.50 3.99 4.94
C GLU A 138 -11.18 2.50 5.12
N ALA A 139 -9.91 2.15 5.35
CA ALA A 139 -9.48 0.76 5.55
C ALA A 139 -10.18 0.05 6.71
N GLY A 140 -10.59 0.79 7.75
CA GLY A 140 -11.29 0.26 8.91
C GLY A 140 -12.76 -0.10 8.65
N ALA A 141 -13.43 0.56 7.71
CA ALA A 141 -14.86 0.35 7.44
C ALA A 141 -15.13 -0.41 6.13
N THR A 142 -14.25 -0.29 5.13
CA THR A 142 -14.46 -0.91 3.82
C THR A 142 -14.62 -2.43 3.98
N LEU A 143 -15.58 -3.00 3.24
CA LEU A 143 -15.87 -4.43 3.23
C LEU A 143 -14.74 -5.17 2.52
N MET A 144 -13.59 -5.34 3.17
CA MET A 144 -12.39 -6.02 2.70
C MET A 144 -11.55 -6.53 3.88
N GLY A 145 -10.54 -7.36 3.60
CA GLY A 145 -9.68 -7.98 4.63
C GLY A 145 -8.77 -7.02 5.41
N GLU A 146 -8.73 -5.73 5.09
CA GLU A 146 -7.94 -4.69 5.79
C GLU A 146 -8.33 -4.56 7.26
N SER A 147 -9.62 -4.36 7.53
CA SER A 147 -10.13 -4.11 8.88
C SER A 147 -9.80 -5.26 9.86
N PRO A 148 -10.12 -6.54 9.55
CA PRO A 148 -9.74 -7.65 10.42
C PRO A 148 -8.22 -7.81 10.52
N PHE A 149 -7.46 -7.53 9.45
CA PHE A 149 -5.99 -7.55 9.49
C PHE A 149 -5.42 -6.52 10.46
N ILE A 150 -5.85 -5.26 10.37
CA ILE A 150 -5.41 -4.18 11.28
C ILE A 150 -5.74 -4.53 12.72
N PHE A 151 -6.94 -5.06 12.97
CA PHE A 151 -7.36 -5.50 14.30
C PHE A 151 -6.44 -6.59 14.88
N VAL A 152 -6.17 -7.68 14.15
CA VAL A 152 -5.32 -8.75 14.68
C VAL A 152 -3.85 -8.33 14.80
N VAL A 153 -3.37 -7.40 13.97
CA VAL A 153 -2.06 -6.76 14.17
C VAL A 153 -2.05 -5.93 15.45
N ALA A 154 -3.11 -5.18 15.76
CA ALA A 154 -3.24 -4.44 17.01
C ALA A 154 -3.22 -5.40 18.22
N VAL A 155 -3.95 -6.52 18.16
CA VAL A 155 -3.95 -7.56 19.19
C VAL A 155 -2.54 -8.14 19.37
N TRP A 156 -1.84 -8.46 18.27
CA TRP A 156 -0.46 -8.97 18.33
C TRP A 156 0.48 -8.00 19.04
N LEU A 157 0.47 -6.72 18.66
CA LEU A 157 1.37 -5.71 19.23
C LEU A 157 1.04 -5.43 20.70
N TRP A 158 -0.24 -5.33 21.03
CA TRP A 158 -0.72 -5.17 22.41
C TRP A 158 -0.34 -6.35 23.30
N ALA A 159 -0.64 -7.59 22.87
CA ALA A 159 -0.36 -8.80 23.63
C ALA A 159 1.16 -9.05 23.76
N THR A 160 1.93 -8.74 22.72
CA THR A 160 3.41 -8.76 22.80
C THR A 160 3.90 -7.73 23.83
N GLY A 161 3.23 -6.58 23.96
CA GLY A 161 3.52 -5.56 24.98
C GLY A 161 3.30 -6.09 26.38
N CYS A 162 2.17 -6.77 26.62
CA CYS A 162 1.87 -7.47 27.86
C CYS A 162 2.90 -8.57 28.17
N ALA A 163 3.30 -9.36 27.17
CA ALA A 163 4.29 -10.42 27.32
C ALA A 163 5.70 -9.88 27.62
N ALA A 164 6.07 -8.73 27.05
CA ALA A 164 7.41 -8.16 27.18
C ALA A 164 7.64 -7.39 28.50
N GLN A 165 6.59 -7.13 29.29
CA GLN A 165 6.73 -6.35 30.54
C GLN A 165 7.64 -7.02 31.58
N PRO A 166 8.51 -6.23 32.27
CA PRO A 166 9.30 -6.72 33.37
C PRO A 166 8.40 -7.09 34.56
N ARG A 167 8.87 -8.01 35.41
CA ARG A 167 8.10 -8.47 36.56
C ARG A 167 8.13 -7.44 37.68
N ALA A 168 6.98 -7.25 38.34
CA ALA A 168 6.86 -6.33 39.48
C ALA A 168 7.55 -6.81 40.77
N VAL A 169 7.92 -8.11 40.87
CA VAL A 169 8.55 -8.68 42.07
C VAL A 169 10.03 -8.96 41.81
N PRO A 170 10.97 -8.31 42.52
CA PRO A 170 12.39 -8.54 42.32
C PRO A 170 12.78 -9.99 42.65
N ALA A 171 13.50 -10.63 41.72
CA ALA A 171 14.00 -12.00 41.81
C ALA A 171 15.07 -12.23 42.90
N ALA A 172 15.30 -11.26 43.78
CA ALA A 172 16.41 -11.25 44.73
C ALA A 172 16.28 -12.30 45.86
N ALA A 173 15.09 -12.86 46.10
CA ALA A 173 14.87 -13.71 47.27
C ALA A 173 15.08 -15.22 47.07
N SER A 174 15.20 -15.75 45.83
CA SER A 174 15.08 -17.21 45.65
C SER A 174 16.13 -17.90 44.78
N GLY A 175 17.09 -17.20 44.17
CA GLY A 175 18.18 -17.80 43.37
C GLY A 175 17.75 -18.63 42.15
N ARG A 176 16.44 -18.81 41.92
CA ARG A 176 15.86 -19.54 40.79
C ARG A 176 15.37 -18.57 39.73
N ALA A 177 15.57 -18.94 38.46
CA ALA A 177 15.00 -18.20 37.34
C ALA A 177 13.46 -18.10 37.51
N PRO A 178 12.88 -16.88 37.57
CA PRO A 178 11.46 -16.72 37.84
C PRO A 178 10.61 -17.25 36.66
N ARG A 179 9.82 -18.30 36.90
CA ARG A 179 8.86 -18.88 35.94
C ARG A 179 7.84 -17.84 35.47
N PRO A 180 7.47 -17.70 34.19
CA PRO A 180 6.49 -16.70 33.71
C PRO A 180 5.14 -16.79 34.43
N SER A 181 4.42 -15.68 34.59
CA SER A 181 3.07 -15.72 35.19
C SER A 181 2.06 -16.30 34.18
N ALA A 182 0.95 -16.88 34.66
CA ALA A 182 -0.09 -17.39 33.78
C ALA A 182 -0.61 -16.33 32.78
N ALA A 183 -0.75 -15.07 33.24
CA ALA A 183 -1.13 -13.95 32.37
C ALA A 183 -0.08 -13.65 31.28
N GLN A 184 1.22 -13.74 31.58
CA GLN A 184 2.28 -13.57 30.59
C GLN A 184 2.29 -14.72 29.57
N VAL A 185 2.05 -15.95 30.01
CA VAL A 185 1.92 -17.11 29.11
C VAL A 185 0.71 -16.92 28.20
N GLY A 186 -0.44 -16.54 28.75
CA GLY A 186 -1.65 -16.22 27.99
C GLY A 186 -1.39 -15.11 26.95
N ALA A 187 -0.66 -14.07 27.32
CA ALA A 187 -0.28 -12.99 26.39
C ALA A 187 0.65 -13.46 25.26
N VAL A 188 1.60 -14.37 25.54
CA VAL A 188 2.46 -14.99 24.52
C VAL A 188 1.62 -15.81 23.53
N VAL A 189 0.72 -16.65 24.03
CA VAL A 189 -0.15 -17.47 23.17
C VAL A 189 -1.06 -16.58 22.33
N LEU A 190 -1.75 -15.61 22.94
CA LEU A 190 -2.62 -14.68 22.24
C LEU A 190 -1.87 -13.89 21.16
N ALA A 191 -0.67 -13.39 21.45
CA ALA A 191 0.14 -12.68 20.47
C ALA A 191 0.55 -13.57 19.29
N GLY A 192 0.92 -14.84 19.55
CA GLY A 192 1.28 -15.80 18.51
C GLY A 192 0.09 -16.15 17.61
N LEU A 193 -1.08 -16.40 18.22
CA LEU A 193 -2.33 -16.64 17.51
C LEU A 193 -2.74 -15.41 16.68
N ALA A 194 -2.67 -14.21 17.25
CA ALA A 194 -3.02 -12.98 16.55
C ALA A 194 -2.10 -12.71 15.35
N LEU A 195 -0.80 -12.95 15.48
CA LEU A 195 0.16 -12.81 14.37
C LEU A 195 -0.03 -13.88 13.30
N ALA A 196 -0.37 -15.12 13.69
CA ALA A 196 -0.75 -16.18 12.75
C ALA A 196 -2.00 -15.76 11.96
N SER A 197 -3.06 -15.33 12.66
CA SER A 197 -4.29 -14.83 12.06
C SER A 197 -4.04 -13.63 11.15
N ALA A 198 -3.18 -12.68 11.54
CA ALA A 198 -2.78 -11.56 10.69
C ALA A 198 -2.19 -12.07 9.37
N THR A 199 -1.25 -13.02 9.46
CA THR A 199 -0.58 -13.59 8.30
C THR A 199 -1.53 -14.43 7.43
N LEU A 200 -2.52 -15.09 8.03
CA LEU A 200 -3.55 -15.87 7.33
C LEU A 200 -4.70 -15.00 6.80
N THR A 201 -4.86 -13.76 7.25
CA THR A 201 -5.74 -12.75 6.63
C THR A 201 -5.03 -12.03 5.50
N ARG A 202 -3.73 -11.77 5.64
CA ARG A 202 -2.86 -11.26 4.58
C ARG A 202 -1.45 -11.81 4.75
N ALA A 203 -0.93 -12.46 3.72
CA ALA A 203 0.39 -13.11 3.75
C ALA A 203 1.60 -12.15 3.80
N THR A 204 1.43 -10.90 4.22
CA THR A 204 2.49 -9.89 4.19
C THR A 204 3.57 -10.19 5.23
N TYR A 205 3.24 -10.76 6.39
CA TYR A 205 4.21 -11.10 7.46
C TYR A 205 4.91 -12.45 7.28
N MET A 206 4.64 -13.21 6.23
CA MET A 206 5.07 -14.62 6.09
C MET A 206 6.58 -14.82 6.32
N TYR A 207 7.43 -14.00 5.70
CA TYR A 207 8.89 -14.11 5.85
C TYR A 207 9.42 -13.46 7.13
N TRP A 208 8.65 -12.54 7.74
CA TRP A 208 9.01 -11.91 9.01
C TRP A 208 9.01 -12.91 10.17
N LEU A 209 8.09 -13.89 10.14
CA LEU A 209 7.92 -14.84 11.25
C LEU A 209 9.21 -15.61 11.59
N PRO A 210 9.80 -16.40 10.67
CA PRO A 210 11.03 -17.15 10.97
C PRO A 210 12.23 -16.23 11.21
N PHE A 211 12.31 -15.10 10.49
CA PHE A 211 13.38 -14.13 10.68
C PHE A 211 13.38 -13.55 12.11
N ALA A 212 12.21 -13.15 12.60
CA ALA A 212 12.06 -12.61 13.95
C ALA A 212 12.39 -13.66 15.03
N VAL A 213 12.02 -14.93 14.83
CA VAL A 213 12.43 -16.02 15.75
C VAL A 213 13.94 -16.03 15.89
N VAL A 214 14.68 -16.10 14.78
CA VAL A 214 16.15 -16.13 14.79
C VAL A 214 16.72 -14.87 15.41
N ALA A 215 16.24 -13.69 15.00
CA ALA A 215 16.73 -12.41 15.49
C ALA A 215 16.56 -12.26 17.01
N PHE A 216 15.41 -12.63 17.56
CA PHE A 216 15.14 -12.50 18.99
C PHE A 216 15.78 -13.62 19.83
N LEU A 217 16.05 -14.80 19.27
CA LEU A 217 16.90 -15.81 19.92
C LEU A 217 18.35 -15.33 20.03
N VAL A 218 18.91 -14.77 18.96
CA VAL A 218 20.24 -14.16 18.97
C VAL A 218 20.30 -12.99 19.95
N ALA A 219 19.26 -12.15 20.00
CA ALA A 219 19.15 -11.08 20.99
C ALA A 219 19.09 -11.65 22.42
N ALA A 220 18.31 -12.70 22.67
CA ALA A 220 18.22 -13.35 23.96
C ALA A 220 19.56 -13.92 24.45
N TRP A 221 20.42 -14.38 23.53
CA TRP A 221 21.77 -14.84 23.87
C TRP A 221 22.70 -13.70 24.31
N ARG A 222 22.49 -12.49 23.79
CA ARG A 222 23.31 -11.31 24.13
C ARG A 222 22.80 -10.53 25.34
N LEU A 223 21.51 -10.61 25.63
CA LEU A 223 20.85 -9.88 26.72
C LEU A 223 20.91 -10.65 28.04
N ARG A 224 20.69 -9.94 29.15
CA ARG A 224 20.66 -10.50 30.52
C ARG A 224 19.38 -10.10 31.25
N GLY A 225 19.06 -10.84 32.32
CA GLY A 225 17.91 -10.54 33.20
C GLY A 225 16.56 -10.52 32.46
N ASP A 226 15.70 -9.59 32.83
CA ASP A 226 14.34 -9.46 32.30
C ASP A 226 14.31 -9.24 30.78
N ALA A 227 15.31 -8.54 30.23
CA ALA A 227 15.41 -8.30 28.79
C ALA A 227 15.64 -9.60 28.00
N ARG A 228 16.44 -10.53 28.54
CA ARG A 228 16.59 -11.88 27.95
C ARG A 228 15.25 -12.62 27.97
N GLY A 229 14.55 -12.60 29.10
CA GLY A 229 13.24 -13.24 29.23
C GLY A 229 12.21 -12.68 28.23
N ALA A 230 12.17 -11.36 28.06
CA ALA A 230 11.30 -10.71 27.08
C ALA A 230 11.67 -11.09 25.65
N ALA A 231 12.96 -11.12 25.30
CA ALA A 231 13.42 -11.54 23.97
C ALA A 231 13.03 -13.00 23.66
N VAL A 232 13.20 -13.92 24.62
CA VAL A 232 12.73 -15.32 24.46
C VAL A 232 11.22 -15.38 24.24
N ARG A 233 10.43 -14.64 25.02
CA ARG A 233 8.97 -14.61 24.84
C ARG A 233 8.57 -14.07 23.46
N ILE A 234 9.22 -13.02 22.98
CA ILE A 234 9.00 -12.49 21.63
C ILE A 234 9.37 -13.54 20.57
N ALA A 235 10.49 -14.27 20.74
CA ALA A 235 10.83 -15.36 19.83
C ALA A 235 9.76 -16.47 19.83
N VAL A 236 9.24 -16.85 21.00
CA VAL A 236 8.17 -17.86 21.12
C VAL A 236 6.87 -17.39 20.45
N ILE A 237 6.50 -16.12 20.57
CA ILE A 237 5.35 -15.53 19.87
C ILE A 237 5.45 -15.77 18.36
N HIS A 238 6.61 -15.44 17.78
CA HIS A 238 6.83 -15.59 16.34
C HIS A 238 6.99 -17.06 15.94
N LEU A 239 7.47 -17.92 16.85
CA LEU A 239 7.54 -19.37 16.62
C LEU A 239 6.14 -19.98 16.54
N ILE A 240 5.24 -19.64 17.48
CA ILE A 240 3.83 -20.06 17.42
C ILE A 240 3.21 -19.65 16.08
N ALA A 241 3.41 -18.39 15.67
CA ALA A 241 2.89 -17.92 14.39
C ALA A 241 3.50 -18.68 13.19
N THR A 242 4.81 -18.90 13.21
CA THR A 242 5.53 -19.67 12.17
C THR A 242 4.99 -21.08 12.04
N LEU A 243 4.75 -21.75 13.18
CA LEU A 243 4.24 -23.13 13.19
C LEU A 243 2.81 -23.20 12.67
N LEU A 244 1.93 -22.27 13.04
CA LEU A 244 0.53 -22.28 12.59
C LEU A 244 0.40 -21.94 11.10
N VAL A 245 1.11 -20.91 10.64
CA VAL A 245 1.14 -20.54 9.21
C VAL A 245 1.81 -21.66 8.41
N GLY A 246 2.90 -22.23 8.93
CA GLY A 246 3.59 -23.37 8.33
C GLY A 246 2.71 -24.60 8.23
N ALA A 247 1.94 -24.94 9.27
CA ALA A 247 0.98 -26.05 9.23
C ALA A 247 -0.09 -25.85 8.16
N TYR A 248 -0.60 -24.62 8.01
CA TYR A 248 -1.51 -24.29 6.91
C TYR A 248 -0.82 -24.49 5.54
N MET A 249 0.40 -23.98 5.36
CA MET A 249 1.17 -24.17 4.11
C MET A 249 1.49 -25.64 3.81
N VAL A 250 1.73 -26.47 4.83
CA VAL A 250 1.94 -27.93 4.67
C VAL A 250 0.66 -28.59 4.19
N ARG A 251 -0.48 -28.33 4.82
CA ARG A 251 -1.79 -28.80 4.35
C ARG A 251 -2.01 -28.41 2.89
N GLN A 252 -1.72 -27.15 2.57
CA GLN A 252 -1.86 -26.63 1.22
C GLN A 252 -0.97 -27.39 0.22
N ASN A 253 0.28 -27.66 0.60
CA ASN A 253 1.17 -28.48 -0.21
C ASN A 253 0.65 -29.91 -0.42
N GLU A 254 0.08 -30.54 0.61
CA GLU A 254 -0.48 -31.89 0.50
C GLU A 254 -1.71 -31.94 -0.39
N ALA A 255 -2.62 -30.97 -0.26
CA ALA A 255 -3.88 -30.97 -0.99
C ALA A 255 -3.73 -30.51 -2.46
N PHE A 256 -2.77 -29.63 -2.76
CA PHE A 256 -2.68 -29.00 -4.08
C PHE A 256 -1.25 -28.86 -4.65
N GLY A 257 -0.24 -29.39 -3.96
CA GLY A 257 1.15 -29.40 -4.42
C GLY A 257 1.88 -28.06 -4.32
N ARG A 258 1.37 -27.09 -3.54
CA ARG A 258 1.99 -25.77 -3.37
C ARG A 258 1.97 -25.26 -1.92
N PRO A 259 3.13 -25.01 -1.29
CA PRO A 259 3.21 -24.48 0.07
C PRO A 259 3.05 -22.96 0.08
N MET A 260 1.83 -22.45 -0.07
CA MET A 260 1.55 -21.00 -0.03
C MET A 260 0.29 -20.69 0.78
N VAL A 261 0.21 -19.47 1.32
CA VAL A 261 -0.99 -19.00 2.03
C VAL A 261 -2.10 -18.62 1.06
N ALA A 262 -1.74 -18.01 -0.07
CA ALA A 262 -2.64 -17.62 -1.14
C ALA A 262 -1.85 -17.42 -2.44
N THR A 263 -2.55 -17.54 -3.57
CA THR A 263 -2.09 -17.08 -4.89
C THR A 263 -2.18 -15.55 -5.00
N GLY A 264 -1.73 -15.00 -6.12
CA GLY A 264 -1.71 -13.56 -6.40
C GLY A 264 -0.33 -12.94 -6.18
N SER A 265 0.63 -13.67 -5.61
CA SER A 265 2.02 -13.22 -5.47
C SER A 265 2.71 -13.05 -6.82
N GLY A 266 2.39 -13.90 -7.80
CA GLY A 266 2.84 -13.80 -9.18
C GLY A 266 2.28 -12.56 -9.86
N ALA A 267 0.97 -12.31 -9.72
CA ALA A 267 0.34 -11.09 -10.23
C ALA A 267 0.94 -9.83 -9.59
N ALA A 268 1.08 -9.82 -8.26
CA ALA A 268 1.64 -8.68 -7.53
C ALA A 268 3.09 -8.41 -7.93
N LEU A 269 3.92 -9.44 -8.13
CA LEU A 269 5.29 -9.29 -8.58
C LEU A 269 5.38 -8.87 -10.06
N TYR A 270 4.55 -9.45 -10.93
CA TYR A 270 4.46 -9.11 -12.35
C TYR A 270 4.11 -7.64 -12.53
N PHE A 271 2.99 -7.18 -11.97
CA PHE A 271 2.62 -5.76 -12.06
C PHE A 271 3.61 -4.87 -11.31
N GLY A 272 4.13 -5.31 -10.17
CA GLY A 272 5.15 -4.58 -9.40
C GLY A 272 6.48 -4.41 -10.12
N SER A 273 6.78 -5.28 -11.08
CA SER A 273 8.02 -5.25 -11.84
C SER A 273 7.84 -4.65 -13.24
N ASN A 274 6.62 -4.22 -13.59
CA ASN A 274 6.30 -3.62 -14.89
C ASN A 274 7.04 -2.28 -15.08
N PRO A 275 8.01 -2.20 -16.03
CA PRO A 275 8.79 -0.98 -16.25
C PRO A 275 7.98 0.14 -16.90
N VAL A 276 6.98 -0.20 -17.72
CA VAL A 276 6.12 0.76 -18.41
C VAL A 276 5.40 1.63 -17.41
N LEU A 277 4.95 1.03 -16.31
CA LEU A 277 4.19 1.71 -15.27
C LEU A 277 5.03 1.99 -14.03
N SER A 278 6.35 1.75 -14.05
CA SER A 278 7.22 1.83 -12.86
C SER A 278 6.70 1.03 -11.65
N GLY A 279 6.00 -0.08 -11.89
CA GLY A 279 5.43 -0.94 -10.86
C GLY A 279 4.17 -0.42 -10.14
N TYR A 280 3.52 0.60 -10.70
CA TYR A 280 2.27 1.18 -10.21
C TYR A 280 1.05 0.46 -10.80
N GLU A 281 -0.07 0.54 -10.09
CA GLU A 281 -1.34 -0.06 -10.51
C GLU A 281 -1.84 0.52 -11.85
N PRO A 282 -2.14 -0.32 -12.87
CA PRO A 282 -2.54 0.12 -14.21
C PRO A 282 -3.72 1.10 -14.27
N PRO A 283 -4.78 0.95 -13.45
CA PRO A 283 -5.86 1.94 -13.34
C PRO A 283 -5.41 3.39 -13.12
N PHE A 284 -4.26 3.64 -12.47
CA PHE A 284 -3.73 5.00 -12.31
C PHE A 284 -3.31 5.67 -13.63
N PHE A 285 -3.22 4.91 -14.72
CA PHE A 285 -2.85 5.36 -16.05
C PHE A 285 -3.93 5.10 -17.09
N GLY A 286 -5.18 4.87 -16.65
CA GLY A 286 -6.29 4.57 -17.55
C GLY A 286 -6.20 3.22 -18.25
N LEU A 287 -5.51 2.25 -17.64
CA LEU A 287 -5.36 0.89 -18.15
C LEU A 287 -6.10 -0.11 -17.25
N ALA A 288 -6.61 -1.19 -17.82
CA ALA A 288 -6.87 -2.40 -17.06
C ALA A 288 -5.57 -3.19 -16.83
N HIS A 289 -5.67 -4.19 -15.98
CA HIS A 289 -4.61 -5.17 -15.80
C HIS A 289 -4.47 -6.03 -17.08
N ASP A 290 -3.23 -6.33 -17.46
CA ASP A 290 -2.90 -7.07 -18.69
C ASP A 290 -2.53 -8.54 -18.43
N GLU A 291 -2.92 -9.10 -17.28
CA GLU A 291 -2.67 -10.49 -16.92
C GLU A 291 -3.19 -11.47 -17.98
N SER A 292 -4.29 -11.11 -18.65
CA SER A 292 -4.99 -11.96 -19.62
C SER A 292 -4.10 -12.31 -20.81
N THR A 293 -3.09 -11.49 -21.07
CA THR A 293 -2.07 -11.74 -22.10
C THR A 293 -1.15 -12.91 -21.76
N ILE A 294 -1.06 -13.29 -20.48
CA ILE A 294 -0.19 -14.34 -19.94
C ILE A 294 -1.01 -15.58 -19.54
N VAL A 295 -2.10 -15.38 -18.79
CA VAL A 295 -2.83 -16.50 -18.17
C VAL A 295 -3.72 -17.28 -19.14
N GLY A 296 -4.07 -16.69 -20.28
CA GLY A 296 -5.02 -17.27 -21.24
C GLY A 296 -6.48 -17.12 -20.76
N GLY A 297 -7.44 -17.11 -21.70
CA GLY A 297 -8.82 -16.71 -21.43
C GLY A 297 -9.62 -17.57 -20.43
N THR A 298 -9.13 -18.76 -20.06
CA THR A 298 -9.86 -19.70 -19.19
C THR A 298 -9.41 -19.68 -17.72
N ALA A 299 -8.23 -19.12 -17.40
CA ALA A 299 -7.67 -19.12 -16.05
C ALA A 299 -7.52 -17.69 -15.53
N GLY A 300 -8.11 -17.36 -14.37
CA GLY A 300 -7.91 -16.06 -13.72
C GLY A 300 -6.50 -15.89 -13.15
N HIS A 301 -6.02 -14.65 -12.92
CA HIS A 301 -4.70 -14.41 -12.31
C HIS A 301 -4.55 -14.96 -10.89
N LEU A 302 -5.66 -15.17 -10.18
CA LEU A 302 -5.69 -15.81 -8.86
C LEU A 302 -5.80 -17.34 -8.94
N SER A 303 -5.83 -17.94 -10.13
CA SER A 303 -5.71 -19.40 -10.23
C SER A 303 -4.27 -19.83 -9.98
N MET A 304 -4.06 -21.07 -9.51
CA MET A 304 -2.71 -21.59 -9.29
C MET A 304 -1.87 -21.55 -10.58
N GLU A 305 -2.46 -21.90 -11.72
CA GLU A 305 -1.74 -21.88 -13.00
C GLU A 305 -1.48 -20.44 -13.47
N GLY A 306 -2.47 -19.55 -13.36
CA GLY A 306 -2.30 -18.14 -13.69
C GLY A 306 -1.20 -17.48 -12.86
N ASP A 307 -1.20 -17.70 -11.54
CA ASP A 307 -0.17 -17.18 -10.63
C ASP A 307 1.22 -17.72 -10.98
N ARG A 308 1.33 -19.00 -11.37
CA ARG A 308 2.60 -19.61 -11.81
C ARG A 308 3.12 -18.95 -13.07
N ARG A 309 2.28 -18.82 -14.10
CA ARG A 309 2.65 -18.20 -15.37
C ARG A 309 3.10 -16.75 -15.16
N LEU A 310 2.34 -15.97 -14.38
CA LEU A 310 2.69 -14.59 -14.03
C LEU A 310 4.01 -14.50 -13.26
N MET A 311 4.25 -15.42 -12.32
CA MET A 311 5.50 -15.49 -11.58
C MET A 311 6.71 -15.77 -12.50
N GLU A 312 6.59 -16.69 -13.46
CA GLU A 312 7.68 -17.00 -14.40
C GLU A 312 7.95 -15.82 -15.36
N VAL A 313 6.90 -15.15 -15.84
CA VAL A 313 7.06 -13.91 -16.63
C VAL A 313 7.72 -12.80 -15.80
N ALA A 314 7.31 -12.63 -14.55
CA ALA A 314 7.89 -11.63 -13.65
C ALA A 314 9.38 -11.91 -13.38
N LYS A 315 9.77 -13.17 -13.15
CA LYS A 315 11.17 -13.56 -12.97
C LYS A 315 12.00 -13.29 -14.22
N THR A 316 11.44 -13.57 -15.40
CA THR A 316 12.11 -13.29 -16.69
C THR A 316 12.33 -11.79 -16.84
N MET A 317 11.28 -10.98 -16.67
CA MET A 317 11.37 -9.53 -16.70
C MET A 317 12.41 -8.98 -15.70
N LEU A 318 12.46 -9.49 -14.47
CA LEU A 318 13.46 -9.07 -13.47
C LEU A 318 14.91 -9.41 -13.85
N ARG A 319 15.13 -10.48 -14.62
CA ARG A 319 16.47 -10.86 -15.12
C ARG A 319 16.92 -9.98 -16.27
N GLU A 320 16.00 -9.54 -17.12
CA GLU A 320 16.32 -8.77 -18.32
C GLU A 320 16.38 -7.26 -18.07
N LEU A 321 15.65 -6.76 -17.08
CA LEU A 321 15.65 -5.35 -16.75
C LEU A 321 17.05 -4.87 -16.31
N PRO A 322 17.57 -3.77 -16.88
CA PRO A 322 18.82 -3.18 -16.42
C PRO A 322 18.75 -2.85 -14.93
N THR A 323 19.74 -3.29 -14.15
CA THR A 323 19.74 -3.13 -12.68
C THR A 323 19.58 -1.67 -12.25
N GLY A 324 20.18 -0.73 -13.01
CA GLY A 324 20.05 0.70 -12.75
C GLY A 324 18.59 1.19 -12.84
N GLU A 325 17.84 0.74 -13.84
CA GLU A 325 16.43 1.09 -14.00
C GLU A 325 15.55 0.40 -12.96
N LEU A 326 15.83 -0.86 -12.65
CA LEU A 326 15.15 -1.58 -11.57
C LEU A 326 15.34 -0.88 -10.22
N MET A 327 16.55 -0.44 -9.88
CA MET A 327 16.82 0.30 -8.64
C MET A 327 16.13 1.66 -8.63
N LYS A 328 16.13 2.40 -9.75
CA LYS A 328 15.38 3.66 -9.85
C LYS A 328 13.88 3.43 -9.59
N MET A 329 13.31 2.38 -10.17
CA MET A 329 11.92 1.99 -9.96
C MET A 329 11.66 1.65 -8.49
N TYR A 330 12.50 0.83 -7.86
CA TYR A 330 12.35 0.46 -6.45
C TYR A 330 12.50 1.64 -5.48
N VAL A 331 13.40 2.58 -5.75
CA VAL A 331 13.51 3.82 -4.95
C VAL A 331 12.25 4.68 -5.08
N ARG A 332 11.71 4.82 -6.31
CA ARG A 332 10.44 5.54 -6.53
C ARG A 332 9.29 4.86 -5.78
N LYS A 333 9.19 3.53 -5.85
CA LYS A 333 8.16 2.75 -5.16
C LYS A 333 8.33 2.81 -3.64
N LEU A 334 9.55 2.76 -3.11
CA LEU A 334 9.81 2.96 -1.69
C LEU A 334 9.32 4.34 -1.24
N GLY A 335 9.60 5.39 -2.03
CA GLY A 335 9.05 6.72 -1.78
C GLY A 335 7.52 6.75 -1.81
N ALA A 336 6.89 6.01 -2.73
CA ALA A 336 5.44 5.92 -2.81
C ALA A 336 4.81 5.11 -1.67
N VAL A 337 5.45 4.03 -1.22
CA VAL A 337 5.05 3.25 -0.05
C VAL A 337 5.18 4.11 1.20
N LEU A 338 6.27 4.87 1.33
CA LEU A 338 6.50 5.71 2.51
C LEU A 338 5.71 7.01 2.52
N PHE A 339 5.34 7.61 1.38
CA PHE A 339 4.80 8.98 1.31
C PHE A 339 3.63 9.16 0.36
N PHE A 340 3.05 8.07 -0.14
CA PHE A 340 2.02 8.06 -1.18
C PHE A 340 2.46 8.65 -2.53
N SER A 341 1.98 8.06 -3.62
CA SER A 341 2.26 8.52 -4.97
C SER A 341 1.36 9.67 -5.39
N ARG A 342 1.89 10.56 -6.24
CA ARG A 342 1.07 11.63 -6.84
C ARG A 342 -0.05 11.11 -7.76
N ALA A 343 0.01 9.82 -8.14
CA ALA A 343 -0.97 9.16 -9.00
C ALA A 343 -2.41 9.22 -8.45
N HIS A 344 -2.59 9.14 -7.12
CA HIS A 344 -3.91 9.11 -6.48
C HIS A 344 -4.12 10.24 -5.45
N LEU A 345 -3.14 11.14 -5.28
CA LEU A 345 -3.26 12.25 -4.34
C LEU A 345 -4.08 13.40 -4.91
N ASP A 346 -4.91 14.01 -4.08
CA ASP A 346 -5.52 15.30 -4.36
C ASP A 346 -4.50 16.45 -4.26
N TRP A 347 -4.88 17.67 -4.67
CA TRP A 347 -3.99 18.84 -4.65
C TRP A 347 -4.02 19.60 -3.32
N HIS A 348 -4.76 19.13 -2.33
CA HIS A 348 -4.81 19.78 -1.02
C HIS A 348 -3.46 19.64 -0.32
N VAL A 349 -3.05 20.68 0.42
CA VAL A 349 -1.76 20.68 1.11
C VAL A 349 -1.76 19.68 2.27
N MET A 350 -2.89 19.56 2.98
CA MET A 350 -3.11 18.55 4.04
C MET A 350 -3.80 17.30 3.48
N ASN A 351 -3.14 16.62 2.54
CA ASN A 351 -3.62 15.36 1.98
C ASN A 351 -2.97 14.14 2.68
N ASP A 352 -3.24 12.93 2.19
CA ASP A 352 -2.72 11.70 2.80
C ASP A 352 -1.19 11.66 2.84
N ARG A 353 -0.50 12.27 1.86
CA ARG A 353 0.96 12.40 1.89
C ARG A 353 1.41 13.26 3.06
N ALA A 354 0.74 14.38 3.34
CA ALA A 354 1.13 15.24 4.45
C ALA A 354 1.02 14.49 5.79
N TRP A 355 -0.10 13.78 6.03
CA TRP A 355 -0.27 12.93 7.20
C TRP A 355 0.80 11.85 7.31
N ARG A 356 1.10 11.22 6.17
CA ARG A 356 2.14 10.21 6.10
C ARG A 356 3.53 10.76 6.42
N VAL A 357 3.86 11.98 5.98
CA VAL A 357 5.11 12.67 6.36
C VAL A 357 5.17 12.87 7.87
N VAL A 358 4.08 13.32 8.50
CA VAL A 358 4.00 13.45 9.97
C VAL A 358 4.32 12.10 10.64
N LEU A 359 3.63 11.03 10.22
CA LEU A 359 3.81 9.70 10.78
C LEU A 359 5.24 9.19 10.60
N VAL A 360 5.83 9.27 9.40
CA VAL A 360 7.17 8.75 9.12
C VAL A 360 8.24 9.52 9.90
N LEU A 361 8.20 10.86 9.91
CA LEU A 361 9.21 11.66 10.62
C LEU A 361 9.16 11.43 12.13
N LEU A 362 7.96 11.39 12.71
CA LEU A 362 7.80 11.06 14.14
C LEU A 362 8.15 9.60 14.42
N ALA A 363 7.87 8.67 13.51
CA ALA A 363 8.22 7.26 13.65
C ALA A 363 9.74 7.06 13.66
N VAL A 364 10.50 7.79 12.83
CA VAL A 364 11.98 7.79 12.87
C VAL A 364 12.47 8.26 14.24
N LEU A 365 11.93 9.35 14.77
CA LEU A 365 12.27 9.84 16.12
C LEU A 365 11.89 8.83 17.21
N GLY A 366 10.74 8.20 17.09
CA GLY A 366 10.25 7.20 18.04
C GLY A 366 11.04 5.91 18.01
N PHE A 367 11.44 5.44 16.83
CA PHE A 367 12.35 4.30 16.70
C PHE A 367 13.70 4.63 17.34
N TRP A 368 14.26 5.81 17.08
CA TRP A 368 15.49 6.26 17.74
C TRP A 368 15.35 6.36 19.26
N GLY A 369 14.22 6.88 19.74
CA GLY A 369 13.91 6.98 21.17
C GLY A 369 13.72 5.62 21.84
N SER A 370 13.14 4.66 21.13
CA SER A 370 12.81 3.32 21.61
C SER A 370 13.85 2.26 21.27
N ARG A 371 14.99 2.60 20.64
CA ARG A 371 16.06 1.66 20.23
C ARG A 371 16.66 0.81 21.37
N ARG A 372 16.40 1.17 22.63
CA ARG A 372 16.84 0.41 23.82
C ARG A 372 15.76 -0.55 24.33
N HIS A 373 14.54 -0.46 23.81
CA HIS A 373 13.40 -1.29 24.16
C HIS A 373 13.18 -2.34 23.08
N LEU A 374 12.99 -3.60 23.47
CA LEU A 374 12.75 -4.70 22.53
C LEU A 374 11.50 -4.47 21.68
N MET A 375 10.47 -3.86 22.25
CA MET A 375 9.26 -3.54 21.50
C MET A 375 9.51 -2.51 20.39
N GLY A 376 10.43 -1.57 20.58
CA GLY A 376 10.86 -0.65 19.52
C GLY A 376 11.46 -1.40 18.32
N TRP A 377 12.22 -2.47 18.59
CA TRP A 377 12.76 -3.36 17.56
C TRP A 377 11.71 -4.25 16.89
N VAL A 378 10.71 -4.72 17.64
CA VAL A 378 9.57 -5.47 17.04
C VAL A 378 8.83 -4.59 16.04
N VAL A 379 8.38 -3.40 16.47
CA VAL A 379 7.57 -2.51 15.62
C VAL A 379 8.41 -1.93 14.49
N GLY A 380 9.63 -1.46 14.77
CA GLY A 380 10.54 -0.92 13.76
C GLY A 380 11.02 -1.97 12.76
N GLY A 381 11.34 -3.18 13.22
CA GLY A 381 11.73 -4.30 12.37
C GLY A 381 10.58 -4.76 11.47
N ALA A 382 9.37 -4.87 12.03
CA ALA A 382 8.16 -5.14 11.26
C ALA A 382 7.90 -4.07 10.19
N ALA A 383 8.05 -2.77 10.52
CA ALA A 383 7.84 -1.69 9.56
C ALA A 383 8.88 -1.70 8.43
N ALA A 384 10.16 -1.93 8.77
CA ALA A 384 11.24 -2.06 7.79
C ALA A 384 11.02 -3.26 6.87
N TYR A 385 10.61 -4.39 7.45
CA TYR A 385 10.25 -5.58 6.70
C TYR A 385 9.07 -5.33 5.75
N GLN A 386 7.99 -4.70 6.25
CA GLN A 386 6.81 -4.38 5.44
C GLN A 386 7.18 -3.46 4.27
N CYS A 387 8.07 -2.48 4.47
CA CYS A 387 8.61 -1.69 3.36
C CYS A 387 9.39 -2.56 2.36
N ALA A 388 10.27 -3.44 2.84
CA ALA A 388 11.10 -4.27 1.99
C ALA A 388 10.29 -5.24 1.11
N VAL A 389 9.21 -5.85 1.63
CA VAL A 389 8.38 -6.78 0.85
C VAL A 389 7.40 -6.08 -0.08
N HIS A 390 6.98 -4.85 0.24
CA HIS A 390 6.05 -4.09 -0.60
C HIS A 390 6.73 -3.35 -1.77
N VAL A 391 8.05 -3.13 -1.71
CA VAL A 391 8.78 -2.44 -2.78
C VAL A 391 8.83 -3.25 -4.08
N PRO A 392 9.08 -4.57 -4.10
CA PRO A 392 9.09 -5.35 -5.34
C PRO A 392 7.71 -5.57 -5.95
N VAL A 393 6.65 -5.61 -5.14
CA VAL A 393 5.27 -5.91 -5.58
C VAL A 393 4.51 -4.66 -5.99
N LEU A 394 3.35 -4.85 -6.63
CA LEU A 394 2.50 -3.78 -7.14
C LEU A 394 2.27 -2.67 -6.11
N TYR A 395 2.50 -1.43 -6.53
CA TYR A 395 2.17 -0.29 -5.70
C TYR A 395 0.68 0.06 -5.80
N ASN A 396 -0.03 -0.12 -4.70
CA ASN A 396 -1.35 0.43 -4.44
C ASN A 396 -1.34 1.01 -3.00
N PRO A 397 -1.83 2.25 -2.75
CA PRO A 397 -1.90 2.82 -1.41
C PRO A 397 -2.55 1.90 -0.37
N ARG A 398 -3.58 1.12 -0.76
CA ARG A 398 -4.27 0.12 0.07
C ARG A 398 -3.31 -0.86 0.77
N TYR A 399 -2.27 -1.30 0.06
CA TYR A 399 -1.28 -2.23 0.60
C TYR A 399 -0.37 -1.57 1.62
N SER A 400 0.02 -0.32 1.37
CA SER A 400 0.82 0.46 2.32
C SER A 400 0.05 0.73 3.61
N ILE A 401 -1.24 1.04 3.53
CA ILE A 401 -2.04 1.51 4.68
C ILE A 401 -2.16 0.42 5.73
N SER A 402 -2.72 -0.72 5.32
CA SER A 402 -2.93 -1.84 6.22
C SER A 402 -1.61 -2.38 6.78
N ALA A 403 -0.54 -2.39 5.99
CA ALA A 403 0.76 -2.92 6.40
C ALA A 403 1.55 -2.01 7.34
N LEU A 404 1.53 -0.69 7.13
CA LEU A 404 2.46 0.24 7.78
C LEU A 404 1.82 1.19 8.79
N ASP A 405 0.55 1.58 8.64
CA ASP A 405 -0.01 2.71 9.39
C ASP A 405 -0.02 2.45 10.88
N ILE A 406 -0.48 1.28 11.31
CA ILE A 406 -0.50 0.93 12.73
C ILE A 406 0.92 0.87 13.33
N LEU A 407 1.90 0.41 12.55
CA LEU A 407 3.31 0.38 12.99
C LEU A 407 3.87 1.79 13.11
N PHE A 408 3.60 2.66 12.13
CA PHE A 408 4.02 4.05 12.17
C PHE A 408 3.27 4.85 13.22
N VAL A 409 1.99 4.59 13.50
CA VAL A 409 1.25 5.23 14.59
C VAL A 409 1.90 4.93 15.94
N LEU A 410 2.24 3.66 16.20
CA LEU A 410 2.92 3.29 17.45
C LEU A 410 4.30 3.94 17.56
N LEU A 411 5.12 3.89 16.50
CA LEU A 411 6.44 4.52 16.50
C LEU A 411 6.34 6.05 16.61
N ALA A 412 5.44 6.69 15.87
CA ALA A 412 5.23 8.13 15.92
C ALA A 412 4.77 8.59 17.30
N ALA A 413 3.88 7.83 17.94
CA ALA A 413 3.49 8.05 19.33
C ALA A 413 4.68 7.96 20.30
N GLN A 414 5.60 7.01 20.10
CA GLN A 414 6.87 6.99 20.83
C GLN A 414 7.73 8.22 20.55
N GLY A 415 7.73 8.72 19.31
CA GLY A 415 8.43 9.95 18.93
C GLY A 415 7.93 11.17 19.68
N VAL A 416 6.60 11.31 19.80
CA VAL A 416 5.96 12.39 20.59
C VAL A 416 6.33 12.28 22.07
N ALA A 417 6.21 11.08 22.67
CA ALA A 417 6.58 10.87 24.07
C ALA A 417 8.08 11.12 24.33
N TRP A 418 8.93 10.71 23.38
CA TRP A 418 10.36 10.94 23.43
C TRP A 418 10.70 12.44 23.40
N LEU A 419 10.06 13.22 22.53
CA LEU A 419 10.22 14.68 22.50
C LEU A 419 9.75 15.32 23.81
N TRP A 420 8.61 14.87 24.34
CA TRP A 420 8.01 15.41 25.57
C TRP A 420 8.87 15.19 26.81
N SER A 421 9.57 14.06 26.87
CA SER A 421 10.48 13.71 27.99
C SER A 421 11.82 14.45 27.97
N ARG A 422 12.13 15.26 26.95
CA ARG A 422 13.43 15.95 26.86
C ARG A 422 13.53 17.13 27.85
N PRO A 423 14.69 17.32 28.53
CA PRO A 423 14.90 18.48 29.41
C PRO A 423 14.71 19.81 28.68
N ARG A 424 15.12 19.88 27.41
CA ARG A 424 14.93 21.05 26.52
C ARG A 424 13.70 20.91 25.63
N ARG A 425 12.59 20.33 26.12
CA ARG A 425 11.35 20.15 25.33
C ARG A 425 10.83 21.43 24.68
N ARG A 426 11.03 22.59 25.33
CA ARG A 426 10.67 23.92 24.80
C ARG A 426 11.39 24.26 23.49
N VAL A 427 12.54 23.63 23.22
CA VAL A 427 13.29 23.77 21.96
C VAL A 427 13.05 22.56 21.06
N ALA A 428 13.09 21.35 21.61
CA ALA A 428 12.96 20.11 20.84
C ALA A 428 11.61 19.99 20.13
N VAL A 429 10.50 20.39 20.78
CA VAL A 429 9.15 20.31 20.18
C VAL A 429 9.01 21.29 19.01
N PRO A 430 9.33 22.59 19.13
CA PRO A 430 9.33 23.50 17.98
C PRO A 430 10.24 23.04 16.83
N CYS A 431 11.44 22.53 17.12
CA CYS A 431 12.32 22.01 16.06
C CYS A 431 11.71 20.81 15.33
N ALA A 432 11.10 19.86 16.06
CA ALA A 432 10.41 18.73 15.45
C ALA A 432 9.20 19.19 14.62
N PHE A 433 8.43 20.15 15.13
CA PHE A 433 7.32 20.74 14.39
C PHE A 433 7.78 21.44 13.11
N ALA A 434 8.86 22.24 13.18
CA ALA A 434 9.46 22.88 12.01
C ALA A 434 9.96 21.85 10.98
N ALA A 435 10.58 20.76 11.44
CA ALA A 435 11.01 19.66 10.56
C ALA A 435 9.83 18.97 9.87
N VAL A 436 8.71 18.76 10.58
CA VAL A 436 7.48 18.23 10.01
C VAL A 436 6.88 19.18 8.98
N LEU A 437 6.77 20.47 9.29
CA LEU A 437 6.29 21.48 8.34
C LEU A 437 7.18 21.57 7.11
N ALA A 438 8.50 21.54 7.28
CA ALA A 438 9.45 21.50 6.17
C ALA A 438 9.26 20.23 5.33
N GLY A 439 9.07 19.07 5.96
CA GLY A 439 8.78 17.82 5.27
C GLY A 439 7.49 17.88 4.44
N ILE A 440 6.42 18.46 4.99
CA ILE A 440 5.15 18.68 4.30
C ILE A 440 5.36 19.63 3.11
N ALA A 441 6.06 20.75 3.32
CA ALA A 441 6.35 21.72 2.26
C ALA A 441 7.18 21.09 1.13
N ILE A 442 8.19 20.28 1.47
CA ILE A 442 8.98 19.51 0.49
C ILE A 442 8.09 18.50 -0.24
N GLY A 443 7.21 17.79 0.47
CA GLY A 443 6.28 16.83 -0.12
C GLY A 443 5.28 17.46 -1.09
N ALA A 444 4.76 18.65 -0.75
CA ALA A 444 3.89 19.45 -1.60
C ALA A 444 4.64 20.04 -2.79
N TYR A 445 5.86 20.53 -2.58
CA TYR A 445 6.74 21.00 -3.66
C TYR A 445 7.05 19.86 -4.65
N HIS A 446 7.43 18.69 -4.14
CA HIS A 446 7.67 17.48 -4.93
C HIS A 446 6.41 17.06 -5.70
N GLN A 447 5.22 17.11 -5.09
CA GLN A 447 3.97 16.79 -5.79
C GLN A 447 3.71 17.70 -6.99
N ARG A 448 4.06 18.98 -6.88
CA ARG A 448 3.82 20.00 -7.91
C ARG A 448 4.88 20.02 -9.02
N HIS A 449 6.15 19.74 -8.69
CA HIS A 449 7.29 19.96 -9.60
C HIS A 449 7.99 18.68 -10.10
N SER A 450 7.65 17.51 -9.55
CA SER A 450 8.14 16.25 -10.08
C SER A 450 7.58 15.99 -11.49
N ARG A 451 8.28 15.13 -12.24
CA ARG A 451 7.85 14.73 -13.58
C ARG A 451 6.42 14.19 -13.56
N ALA A 452 5.68 14.45 -14.64
CA ALA A 452 4.38 13.83 -14.85
C ALA A 452 4.55 12.30 -14.81
N LEU A 453 3.64 11.61 -14.12
CA LEU A 453 3.61 10.15 -14.11
C LEU A 453 2.84 9.70 -15.34
N LEU A 454 3.58 9.26 -16.35
CA LEU A 454 3.06 8.76 -17.62
C LEU A 454 3.72 7.40 -17.88
N PRO A 455 3.02 6.45 -18.54
CA PRO A 455 3.61 5.22 -19.03
C PRO A 455 4.84 5.50 -19.90
N ASP A 456 5.89 4.69 -19.75
CA ASP A 456 7.17 4.86 -20.44
C ASP A 456 7.47 3.65 -21.32
N PHE A 457 7.61 3.88 -22.63
CA PHE A 457 7.86 2.81 -23.61
C PHE A 457 9.35 2.51 -23.82
N ALA A 458 10.27 3.21 -23.13
CA ALA A 458 11.71 3.09 -23.36
C ALA A 458 12.26 1.67 -23.14
N LEU A 459 11.66 0.89 -22.23
CA LEU A 459 12.14 -0.45 -21.86
C LEU A 459 11.31 -1.60 -22.46
N ILE A 460 10.11 -1.33 -22.95
CA ILE A 460 9.22 -2.33 -23.56
C ILE A 460 8.78 -1.80 -24.93
N PRO A 461 9.25 -2.42 -26.03
CA PRO A 461 8.86 -2.00 -27.37
C PRO A 461 7.33 -1.99 -27.52
N PRO A 462 6.72 -0.84 -27.82
CA PRO A 462 5.29 -0.75 -27.98
C PRO A 462 4.90 -1.32 -29.36
N ARG A 463 3.78 -2.04 -29.42
CA ARG A 463 3.16 -2.47 -30.68
C ARG A 463 2.17 -1.41 -31.14
N ALA A 464 2.37 -0.86 -32.33
CA ALA A 464 1.39 0.01 -32.96
C ALA A 464 0.12 -0.79 -33.30
N VAL A 465 -1.03 -0.24 -32.91
CA VAL A 465 -2.36 -0.73 -33.28
C VAL A 465 -2.88 0.08 -34.47
N ALA A 466 -2.79 1.40 -34.36
CA ALA A 466 -3.15 2.34 -35.41
C ALA A 466 -2.26 3.58 -35.26
N ILE A 467 -1.80 4.14 -36.38
CA ILE A 467 -1.00 5.37 -36.40
C ILE A 467 -1.78 6.37 -37.24
N ALA A 468 -1.90 7.61 -36.75
CA ALA A 468 -2.56 8.66 -37.50
C ALA A 468 -1.72 9.05 -38.72
N ASP A 469 -2.36 9.20 -39.89
CA ASP A 469 -1.78 9.96 -40.99
C ASP A 469 -1.81 11.45 -40.62
N GLY A 470 -0.82 12.23 -41.06
CA GLY A 470 -0.80 13.68 -40.88
C GLY A 470 -2.06 14.37 -41.44
N ASN A 471 -2.72 13.77 -42.43
CA ASN A 471 -3.98 14.28 -42.98
C ASN A 471 -5.21 14.02 -42.09
N ASP A 472 -5.14 13.03 -41.18
CA ASP A 472 -6.24 12.66 -40.27
C ASP A 472 -6.20 13.44 -38.95
N LEU A 473 -5.18 14.29 -38.79
CA LEU A 473 -4.94 15.09 -37.59
C LEU A 473 -5.42 16.52 -37.80
N HIS A 474 -6.26 16.97 -36.89
CA HIS A 474 -6.74 18.35 -36.86
C HIS A 474 -6.30 19.02 -35.57
N THR A 475 -5.55 20.10 -35.70
CA THR A 475 -5.06 20.89 -34.56
C THR A 475 -5.71 22.25 -34.51
N ALA A 476 -6.07 22.72 -33.31
CA ALA A 476 -6.61 24.07 -33.11
C ALA A 476 -6.04 24.71 -31.84
N GLY A 477 -6.01 26.05 -31.79
CA GLY A 477 -5.45 26.81 -30.66
C GLY A 477 -3.94 27.03 -30.69
N TRP A 478 -3.29 26.71 -31.81
CA TRP A 478 -1.85 26.90 -32.08
C TRP A 478 -1.63 28.00 -33.12
N ASP A 479 -0.46 28.63 -33.11
CA ASP A 479 -0.03 29.61 -34.13
C ASP A 479 0.51 28.97 -35.43
N GLY A 480 0.56 27.63 -35.47
CA GLY A 480 0.96 26.79 -36.59
C GLY A 480 0.56 25.34 -36.35
N ASP A 481 0.94 24.44 -37.25
CA ASP A 481 0.70 23.00 -37.10
C ASP A 481 1.82 22.35 -36.27
N PRO A 482 1.56 21.91 -35.02
CA PRO A 482 2.57 21.35 -34.13
C PRO A 482 3.14 20.01 -34.61
N PHE A 483 2.54 19.33 -35.60
CA PHE A 483 3.09 18.11 -36.21
C PHE A 483 4.12 18.39 -37.30
N ARG A 484 4.16 19.61 -37.85
CA ARG A 484 5.11 20.00 -38.90
C ARG A 484 6.32 20.74 -38.35
N ALA A 485 6.10 21.63 -37.40
CA ALA A 485 7.12 22.46 -36.79
C ALA A 485 6.72 22.84 -35.35
N PRO A 486 7.67 23.30 -34.51
CA PRO A 486 7.34 23.85 -33.20
C PRO A 486 6.30 24.97 -33.31
N ALA A 487 5.16 24.82 -32.63
CA ALA A 487 4.06 25.78 -32.60
C ALA A 487 3.75 26.20 -31.16
N ARG A 488 3.33 27.45 -30.96
CA ARG A 488 2.93 28.00 -29.66
C ARG A 488 1.42 28.03 -29.51
N MET A 489 0.95 27.76 -28.29
CA MET A 489 -0.45 27.95 -27.95
C MET A 489 -0.81 29.42 -27.98
N VAL A 490 -1.82 29.79 -28.76
CA VAL A 490 -2.31 31.17 -28.89
C VAL A 490 -3.12 31.58 -27.66
N GLY A 491 -3.85 30.63 -27.07
CA GLY A 491 -4.66 30.82 -25.87
C GLY A 491 -4.31 29.85 -24.75
N GLY A 492 -5.16 29.79 -23.72
CA GLY A 492 -5.03 28.84 -22.61
C GLY A 492 -5.45 27.41 -22.94
N THR A 493 -6.02 27.19 -24.12
CA THR A 493 -6.51 25.89 -24.58
C THR A 493 -6.10 25.62 -26.02
N ALA A 494 -5.78 24.36 -26.31
CA ALA A 494 -5.50 23.87 -27.64
C ALA A 494 -5.96 22.42 -27.79
N THR A 495 -6.18 21.96 -29.02
CA THR A 495 -6.70 20.62 -29.28
C THR A 495 -5.92 19.91 -30.37
N VAL A 496 -5.82 18.59 -30.23
CA VAL A 496 -5.43 17.65 -31.27
C VAL A 496 -6.57 16.64 -31.41
N GLU A 497 -7.20 16.59 -32.57
CA GLU A 497 -8.27 15.67 -32.90
C GLU A 497 -7.79 14.67 -33.96
N TRP A 498 -8.12 13.41 -33.76
CA TRP A 498 -7.83 12.31 -34.67
C TRP A 498 -9.09 11.49 -34.90
N ALA A 499 -9.43 11.25 -36.17
CA ALA A 499 -10.51 10.35 -36.58
C ALA A 499 -9.91 9.06 -37.16
N PRO A 500 -9.61 8.04 -36.33
CA PRO A 500 -9.03 6.79 -36.84
C PRO A 500 -10.00 6.10 -37.81
N ALA A 501 -9.45 5.55 -38.90
CA ALA A 501 -10.22 4.84 -39.92
C ALA A 501 -10.96 3.61 -39.34
N GLU A 502 -10.29 2.90 -38.44
CA GLU A 502 -10.88 1.79 -37.68
C GLU A 502 -11.18 2.21 -36.24
N PRO A 503 -12.25 1.69 -35.62
CA PRO A 503 -12.52 1.96 -34.23
C PRO A 503 -11.37 1.45 -33.34
N PRO A 504 -11.00 2.18 -32.27
CA PRO A 504 -10.03 1.70 -31.30
C PRO A 504 -10.44 0.30 -30.78
N PRO A 505 -9.48 -0.62 -30.59
CA PRO A 505 -9.78 -1.92 -30.01
C PRO A 505 -10.55 -1.75 -28.70
N GLN A 506 -11.50 -2.65 -28.47
CA GLN A 506 -12.21 -2.74 -27.19
C GLN A 506 -11.37 -3.40 -26.09
N ASP A 507 -10.07 -3.61 -26.34
CA ASP A 507 -9.17 -4.07 -25.29
C ASP A 507 -8.84 -2.94 -24.32
N MET A 508 -8.75 -3.32 -23.05
CA MET A 508 -8.60 -2.37 -21.96
C MET A 508 -7.13 -2.04 -21.67
N ILE A 509 -6.23 -2.37 -22.60
CA ILE A 509 -4.77 -2.21 -22.46
C ILE A 509 -4.16 -1.30 -23.53
N THR A 510 -4.97 -0.79 -24.46
CA THR A 510 -4.54 0.17 -25.48
C THR A 510 -4.29 1.56 -24.88
N LEU A 511 -3.19 2.17 -25.29
CA LEU A 511 -2.81 3.54 -24.97
C LEU A 511 -2.96 4.45 -26.18
N VAL A 512 -3.40 5.69 -25.96
CA VAL A 512 -3.07 6.81 -26.85
C VAL A 512 -1.64 7.22 -26.55
N HIS A 513 -0.85 7.33 -27.61
CA HIS A 513 0.49 7.89 -27.62
C HIS A 513 0.47 9.18 -28.43
N LEU A 514 1.05 10.23 -27.86
CA LEU A 514 1.42 11.44 -28.55
C LEU A 514 2.89 11.71 -28.24
N GLY A 515 3.76 11.46 -29.22
CA GLY A 515 5.18 11.71 -29.07
C GLY A 515 5.45 13.21 -29.07
N MET A 516 6.37 13.64 -28.19
CA MET A 516 6.57 15.05 -27.88
C MET A 516 8.07 15.40 -27.84
N PRO A 517 8.74 15.47 -29.01
CA PRO A 517 10.16 15.78 -29.11
C PRO A 517 10.54 17.15 -28.55
N ARG A 518 9.64 18.14 -28.62
CA ARG A 518 9.88 19.49 -28.10
C ARG A 518 8.73 19.99 -27.23
N PHE A 519 9.08 20.52 -26.06
CA PHE A 519 8.14 21.11 -25.12
C PHE A 519 8.84 22.22 -24.32
N GLU A 520 8.35 23.46 -24.43
CA GLU A 520 8.83 24.59 -23.64
C GLU A 520 7.62 25.39 -23.13
N GLY A 521 7.38 25.35 -21.82
CA GLY A 521 6.26 26.06 -21.20
C GLY A 521 5.68 25.30 -20.02
N ARG A 522 4.39 25.49 -19.77
CA ARG A 522 3.69 24.86 -18.65
C ARG A 522 2.32 24.36 -19.09
N CYS A 523 2.10 23.07 -18.90
CA CYS A 523 0.80 22.44 -19.07
C CYS A 523 0.37 21.80 -17.77
N ASN A 524 -0.84 22.11 -17.35
CA ASN A 524 -1.37 21.56 -16.11
C ASN A 524 -2.11 20.25 -16.37
N ARG A 525 -2.86 20.18 -17.47
CA ARG A 525 -3.85 19.13 -17.74
C ARG A 525 -3.97 18.90 -19.25
N VAL A 526 -4.30 17.66 -19.61
CA VAL A 526 -4.89 17.34 -20.90
C VAL A 526 -6.10 16.45 -20.66
N TRP A 527 -7.19 16.73 -21.34
CA TRP A 527 -8.36 15.87 -21.36
C TRP A 527 -8.30 14.99 -22.59
N LEU A 528 -8.38 13.68 -22.38
CA LEU A 528 -8.56 12.71 -23.43
C LEU A 528 -10.06 12.43 -23.56
N PHE A 529 -10.61 12.68 -24.74
CA PHE A 529 -11.99 12.38 -25.07
C PHE A 529 -12.04 11.29 -26.13
N GLN A 530 -13.06 10.45 -26.03
CA GLN A 530 -13.56 9.69 -27.16
C GLN A 530 -14.99 10.15 -27.45
N ARG A 531 -15.25 10.56 -28.69
CA ARG A 531 -16.55 11.03 -29.16
C ARG A 531 -17.05 10.16 -30.31
N ARG A 532 -18.32 9.78 -30.26
CA ARG A 532 -19.04 9.13 -31.37
C ARG A 532 -19.78 10.15 -32.23
N ALA A 533 -20.06 9.77 -33.48
CA ALA A 533 -20.85 10.59 -34.41
C ALA A 533 -22.27 10.94 -33.90
N ASP A 534 -22.85 10.14 -33.01
CA ASP A 534 -24.15 10.39 -32.37
C ASP A 534 -24.09 11.37 -31.19
N GLY A 535 -22.91 11.93 -30.90
CA GLY A 535 -22.70 12.88 -29.80
C GLY A 535 -22.37 12.24 -28.46
N ALA A 536 -22.34 10.91 -28.34
CA ALA A 536 -21.90 10.26 -27.11
C ALA A 536 -20.41 10.54 -26.85
N GLU A 537 -20.07 10.92 -25.62
CA GLU A 537 -18.71 11.31 -25.24
C GLU A 537 -18.34 10.73 -23.88
N ARG A 538 -17.10 10.25 -23.77
CA ARG A 538 -16.44 9.94 -22.49
C ARG A 538 -15.10 10.64 -22.44
N SER A 539 -14.68 11.02 -21.24
CA SER A 539 -13.42 11.72 -21.05
C SER A 539 -12.65 11.24 -19.82
N ALA A 540 -11.33 11.39 -19.89
CA ALA A 540 -10.42 11.16 -18.79
C ALA A 540 -9.47 12.35 -18.66
N LEU A 541 -9.28 12.82 -17.43
CA LEU A 541 -8.33 13.87 -17.12
C LEU A 541 -6.95 13.29 -16.90
N ILE A 542 -5.97 13.76 -17.67
CA ILE A 542 -4.56 13.43 -17.54
C ILE A 542 -3.84 14.64 -16.93
N ARG A 543 -3.13 14.40 -15.83
CA ARG A 543 -2.40 15.48 -15.12
C ARG A 543 -1.02 15.65 -15.71
N LEU A 544 -0.79 16.76 -16.41
CA LEU A 544 0.49 17.11 -17.04
C LEU A 544 1.39 18.00 -16.17
N ALA A 545 0.96 18.41 -14.97
CA ALA A 545 1.78 19.24 -14.10
C ALA A 545 3.19 18.62 -13.86
N GLY A 546 4.23 19.32 -14.29
CA GLY A 546 5.62 18.86 -14.24
C GLY A 546 6.08 18.06 -15.48
N LEU A 547 5.29 18.05 -16.56
CA LEU A 547 5.71 17.57 -17.88
C LEU A 547 6.99 18.30 -18.32
N ARG A 548 7.91 17.57 -18.94
CA ARG A 548 9.20 18.09 -19.41
C ARG A 548 9.43 17.67 -20.86
N GLN A 549 10.32 18.38 -21.53
CA GLN A 549 10.81 17.99 -22.86
C GLN A 549 11.33 16.55 -22.84
N GLY A 550 10.99 15.78 -23.89
CA GLY A 550 11.35 14.37 -24.02
C GLY A 550 10.49 13.42 -23.18
N GLN A 551 9.33 13.88 -22.69
CA GLN A 551 8.30 12.99 -22.14
C GLN A 551 7.13 12.90 -23.10
N ASP A 552 6.88 11.71 -23.63
CA ASP A 552 5.70 11.48 -24.46
C ASP A 552 4.44 11.41 -23.60
N ILE A 553 3.31 11.78 -24.19
CA ILE A 553 2.00 11.65 -23.55
C ILE A 553 1.43 10.28 -23.91
N ASN A 554 1.66 9.34 -23.00
CA ASN A 554 1.07 8.01 -23.05
C ASN A 554 -0.09 7.92 -22.05
N TRP A 555 -1.25 7.42 -22.47
CA TRP A 555 -2.36 7.21 -21.54
C TRP A 555 -3.32 6.13 -22.01
N GLY A 556 -3.78 5.29 -21.09
CA GLY A 556 -4.70 4.20 -21.40
C GLY A 556 -6.12 4.66 -21.75
N MET A 557 -6.75 3.92 -22.64
CA MET A 557 -8.08 4.21 -23.16
C MET A 557 -9.23 3.65 -22.30
N HIS A 558 -8.94 2.84 -21.27
CA HIS A 558 -9.93 2.06 -20.51
C HIS A 558 -11.15 2.87 -20.03
N HIS A 559 -10.92 4.09 -19.52
CA HIS A 559 -11.98 4.95 -18.97
C HIS A 559 -12.73 5.79 -20.01
N VAL A 560 -12.18 5.89 -21.23
CA VAL A 560 -12.77 6.69 -22.30
C VAL A 560 -13.41 5.84 -23.39
N ILE A 561 -13.18 4.52 -23.40
CA ILE A 561 -13.76 3.62 -24.38
C ILE A 561 -15.30 3.67 -24.32
N LEU A 562 -15.90 3.97 -25.46
CA LEU A 562 -17.32 3.91 -25.75
C LEU A 562 -17.71 2.52 -26.31
N PRO A 563 -18.91 2.01 -25.96
CA PRO A 563 -19.45 0.79 -26.55
C PRO A 563 -19.51 0.84 -28.08
N GLU A 564 -19.58 -0.33 -28.72
CA GLU A 564 -19.54 -0.50 -30.17
C GLU A 564 -20.57 0.36 -30.94
N GLY A 565 -20.20 0.75 -32.17
CA GLY A 565 -21.01 1.54 -33.09
C GLY A 565 -20.45 2.94 -33.42
N GLY A 566 -20.60 3.34 -34.69
CA GLY A 566 -20.36 4.69 -35.22
C GLY A 566 -18.89 5.06 -35.50
N ALA A 567 -18.69 6.08 -36.33
CA ALA A 567 -17.39 6.73 -36.49
C ALA A 567 -16.96 7.40 -35.17
N ARG A 568 -15.67 7.31 -34.85
CA ARG A 568 -15.10 7.73 -33.57
C ARG A 568 -14.02 8.78 -33.78
N ARG A 569 -13.96 9.73 -32.86
CA ARG A 569 -12.93 10.76 -32.79
C ARG A 569 -12.24 10.67 -31.43
N ILE A 570 -10.93 10.69 -31.44
CA ILE A 570 -10.09 10.83 -30.26
C ILE A 570 -9.64 12.28 -30.22
N LEU A 571 -9.90 12.96 -29.10
CA LEU A 571 -9.57 14.37 -28.93
C LEU A 571 -8.72 14.54 -27.67
N LEU A 572 -7.56 15.15 -27.83
CA LEU A 572 -6.73 15.64 -26.74
C LEU A 572 -6.95 17.15 -26.62
N ARG A 573 -7.49 17.62 -25.48
CA ARG A 573 -7.64 19.04 -25.17
C ARG A 573 -6.64 19.45 -24.11
N PHE A 574 -5.68 20.26 -24.49
CA PHE A 574 -4.64 20.80 -23.63
C PHE A 574 -5.13 22.05 -22.88
N GLU A 575 -4.75 22.14 -21.60
CA GLU A 575 -4.89 23.33 -20.76
C GLU A 575 -3.49 23.74 -20.28
N CYS A 576 -2.93 24.78 -20.91
CA CYS A 576 -1.56 25.24 -20.73
C CYS A 576 -1.49 26.77 -20.68
N ASP A 577 -0.35 27.29 -20.24
CA ASP A 577 -0.11 28.73 -20.26
C ASP A 577 0.04 29.21 -21.72
N PRO A 578 -0.56 30.36 -22.12
CA PRO A 578 -0.38 30.94 -23.45
C PRO A 578 1.11 31.10 -23.81
N GLY A 579 1.46 30.82 -25.06
CA GLY A 579 2.84 30.85 -25.55
C GLY A 579 3.63 29.55 -25.30
N THR A 580 3.05 28.54 -24.61
CA THR A 580 3.65 27.21 -24.48
C THR A 580 3.94 26.63 -25.86
N LEU A 581 5.20 26.31 -26.11
CA LEU A 581 5.71 25.75 -27.37
C LEU A 581 5.67 24.22 -27.31
N MET A 582 5.09 23.60 -28.31
CA MET A 582 5.10 22.14 -28.50
C MET A 582 5.47 21.77 -29.93
N GLN A 583 6.06 20.59 -30.07
CA GLN A 583 6.17 19.88 -31.33
C GLN A 583 5.80 18.43 -31.07
N PHE A 584 4.93 17.89 -31.92
CA PHE A 584 4.54 16.49 -31.94
C PHE A 584 5.17 15.81 -33.15
N ASP A 585 5.50 14.54 -33.04
CA ASP A 585 6.02 13.73 -34.16
C ASP A 585 5.00 12.68 -34.62
N VAL A 586 4.30 12.03 -33.70
CA VAL A 586 3.33 10.98 -34.01
C VAL A 586 2.20 10.96 -33.00
N MET A 587 0.98 10.71 -33.49
CA MET A 587 -0.16 10.31 -32.67
C MET A 587 -0.61 8.91 -33.10
N GLY A 588 -0.93 8.05 -32.13
CA GLY A 588 -1.44 6.72 -32.45
C GLY A 588 -1.96 5.95 -31.25
N LEU A 589 -2.48 4.77 -31.54
CA LEU A 589 -2.86 3.76 -30.56
C LEU A 589 -1.76 2.70 -30.46
N TYR A 590 -1.31 2.42 -29.25
CA TYR A 590 -0.21 1.50 -28.98
C TYR A 590 -0.55 0.56 -27.84
N GLN A 591 0.14 -0.59 -27.83
CA GLN A 591 0.09 -1.55 -26.75
C GLN A 591 1.50 -1.85 -26.28
N ALA A 592 1.81 -1.48 -25.04
CA ALA A 592 3.05 -1.79 -24.36
C ALA A 592 2.77 -2.76 -23.20
N SER A 593 2.57 -4.03 -23.54
CA SER A 593 2.27 -5.09 -22.57
C SER A 593 3.53 -5.92 -22.31
N PRO A 594 4.11 -5.87 -21.08
CA PRO A 594 5.21 -6.74 -20.71
C PRO A 594 4.83 -8.22 -20.86
N GLY A 595 3.56 -8.56 -20.62
CA GLY A 595 3.06 -9.91 -20.78
C GLY A 595 3.22 -10.41 -22.20
N ARG A 596 2.83 -9.63 -23.20
CA ARG A 596 3.09 -10.02 -24.61
C ARG A 596 4.57 -10.06 -24.96
N HIS A 597 5.38 -9.17 -24.39
CA HIS A 597 6.80 -9.09 -24.69
C HIS A 597 7.60 -10.28 -24.13
N PHE A 598 7.40 -10.62 -22.87
CA PHE A 598 8.19 -11.65 -22.17
C PHE A 598 7.54 -13.05 -22.19
N ARG A 599 6.26 -13.18 -22.57
CA ARG A 599 5.56 -14.47 -22.51
C ARG A 599 6.26 -15.57 -23.29
N GLN A 600 6.67 -15.30 -24.53
CA GLN A 600 7.28 -16.32 -25.38
C GLN A 600 8.57 -16.86 -24.78
N GLN A 601 9.40 -15.97 -24.26
CA GLN A 601 10.65 -16.35 -23.62
C GLN A 601 10.43 -17.07 -22.28
N ALA A 602 9.48 -16.59 -21.46
CA ALA A 602 9.24 -17.13 -20.13
C ALA A 602 8.53 -18.48 -20.14
N LEU A 603 7.62 -18.69 -21.10
CA LEU A 603 6.75 -19.87 -21.14
C LEU A 603 7.05 -20.83 -22.31
N GLY A 604 7.88 -20.42 -23.27
CA GLY A 604 8.16 -21.20 -24.48
C GLY A 604 6.96 -21.31 -25.44
N GLU A 605 6.00 -20.38 -25.33
CA GLU A 605 4.74 -20.32 -26.11
C GLU A 605 4.77 -19.26 -27.20
#